data_AF-A0A166ZAK0-F1
#
_entry.id   AF-A0A166ZAK0-F1
#
_cell.length_a   1.000
_cell.length_b   1.000
_cell.length_c   1.000
_cell.angle_alpha   90.00
_cell.angle_beta   90.00
_cell.angle_gamma   90.00
#
_symmetry.space_group_name_H-M   'P 1'
#
loop_
_entity.id
_entity.type
_entity.pdbx_description
1 polymer ?
#
loop_
_entity_poly.entity_id
_entity_poly.type
_entity_poly.pdbx_seq_one_letter_code
_entity_poly.pdbx_strand_id
1 'polypeptide(L)'
;MSLICTASVSSLKYWDPANLLQIVGQGRHDEIRAMRQGGARCRWTVDHERQIQIEANLERMANRHPADITTEELRDLAELCLCRDWHSYQQEDTVHHWRGVVLRAAENLRTVKAELSREQKDGITKLQAELRAKEADLQRSREQYRSLERKSDSTRCAQAKQFESQESELLKIRQQLKSATENVKRLKMSILDHHRKLEQTTTDLIDKTVRRITTLEDEKKELEASVDASRTRDGLLMKRLVRETEEKRRLLSKNGVLREMLKGYQSREENQIHRETPTEGELSAQKSAKEARFTAEALRLQNLKSKLQVEFLGRKVARLEADIAACWLHRIRSHMRGVLLGVADTVFGYNLWFVRLIESIAMRKRSLIKRT
;
A
#
# COMPACT_ATOMS: atom_id res chain seq x y z
N MET A 1 -46.55 49.76 16.10
CA MET A 1 -47.63 50.58 15.51
C MET A 1 -48.13 51.53 16.58
N SER A 2 -47.53 52.72 16.66
CA SER A 2 -47.96 53.76 17.61
C SER A 2 -49.05 54.60 16.93
N LEU A 3 -50.24 54.58 17.51
CA LEU A 3 -51.31 55.51 17.16
C LEU A 3 -50.85 56.91 17.57
N ILE A 4 -50.34 57.67 16.59
CA ILE A 4 -50.15 59.10 16.74
C ILE A 4 -51.55 59.68 16.74
N CYS A 5 -52.12 59.86 17.92
CA CYS A 5 -53.26 60.74 18.12
C CYS A 5 -52.82 62.14 17.69
N THR A 6 -53.12 62.50 16.44
CA THR A 6 -53.17 63.89 15.99
C THR A 6 -54.35 64.52 16.70
N ALA A 7 -54.20 64.83 17.98
CA ALA A 7 -55.07 65.80 18.64
C ALA A 7 -54.95 67.08 17.80
N SER A 8 -56.01 67.39 17.07
CA SER A 8 -56.13 68.59 16.27
C SER A 8 -55.74 69.77 17.15
N VAL A 9 -54.62 70.41 16.85
CA VAL A 9 -54.08 71.60 17.52
C VAL A 9 -54.96 72.81 17.18
N SER A 10 -56.27 72.66 17.35
CA SER A 10 -57.30 73.58 16.86
C SER A 10 -58.16 74.16 17.98
N SER A 11 -57.96 73.76 19.25
CA SER A 11 -58.83 74.19 20.35
C SER A 11 -58.13 74.90 21.51
N LEU A 12 -56.83 75.14 21.45
CA LEU A 12 -56.19 76.11 22.36
C LEU A 12 -56.30 77.51 21.73
N LYS A 13 -57.52 77.98 21.48
CA LYS A 13 -57.77 79.41 21.26
C LYS A 13 -57.60 80.10 22.61
N TYR A 14 -56.35 80.36 22.96
CA TYR A 14 -55.96 81.12 24.17
C TYR A 14 -56.66 82.49 24.23
N TRP A 15 -57.04 83.02 23.06
CA TRP A 15 -57.78 84.25 22.87
C TRP A 15 -59.24 83.96 22.49
N ASP A 16 -60.15 84.27 23.41
CA ASP A 16 -61.60 84.30 23.18
C ASP A 16 -62.14 85.63 23.73
N PRO A 17 -62.30 86.67 22.89
CA PRO A 17 -62.69 88.00 23.35
C PRO A 17 -64.08 88.01 23.99
N ALA A 18 -65.00 87.17 23.54
CA ALA A 18 -66.35 87.11 24.11
C ALA A 18 -66.28 86.69 25.59
N ASN A 19 -65.54 85.62 25.87
CA ASN A 19 -65.36 85.12 27.23
C ASN A 19 -64.48 86.04 28.09
N LEU A 20 -63.34 86.51 27.56
CA LEU A 20 -62.38 87.32 28.31
C LEU A 20 -62.90 88.72 28.64
N LEU A 21 -63.64 89.35 27.73
CA LEU A 21 -64.29 90.65 27.97
C LEU A 21 -65.61 90.52 28.74
N GLN A 22 -66.01 89.28 29.08
CA GLN A 22 -67.22 88.94 29.81
C GLN A 22 -68.51 89.38 29.08
N ILE A 23 -68.47 89.37 27.75
CA ILE A 23 -69.61 89.65 26.88
C ILE A 23 -70.31 88.31 26.65
N VAL A 24 -71.17 87.94 27.61
CA VAL A 24 -71.86 86.65 27.62
C VAL A 24 -73.01 86.65 26.62
N GLY A 25 -72.89 85.88 25.54
CA GLY A 25 -73.98 85.62 24.57
C GLY A 25 -74.60 84.22 24.65
N GLN A 26 -74.19 83.39 25.62
CA GLN A 26 -74.53 81.97 25.59
C GLN A 26 -75.70 81.62 26.51
N GLY A 27 -76.88 81.45 25.90
CA GLY A 27 -77.80 80.41 26.34
C GLY A 27 -79.28 80.77 26.33
N ARG A 28 -79.65 82.05 26.44
CA ARG A 28 -81.02 82.54 26.21
C ARG A 28 -80.92 83.94 25.65
N HIS A 29 -81.55 84.14 24.51
CA HIS A 29 -81.61 85.39 23.76
C HIS A 29 -81.73 86.60 24.70
N ASP A 30 -80.96 87.66 24.41
CA ASP A 30 -81.27 89.07 24.74
C ASP A 30 -80.53 89.78 25.89
N GLU A 31 -79.57 89.16 26.59
CA GLU A 31 -78.84 89.86 27.68
C GLU A 31 -77.34 90.01 27.43
N ILE A 32 -76.94 91.03 26.67
CA ILE A 32 -75.55 91.52 26.70
C ILE A 32 -75.39 92.35 27.96
N ARG A 33 -74.60 91.85 28.92
CA ARG A 33 -74.57 92.35 30.30
C ARG A 33 -73.43 93.35 30.51
N ALA A 34 -73.71 94.64 30.41
CA ALA A 34 -72.82 95.65 30.98
C ALA A 34 -72.89 95.58 32.53
N MET A 35 -71.78 95.22 33.17
CA MET A 35 -71.69 95.21 34.64
C MET A 35 -71.46 96.62 35.19
N ARG A 36 -72.27 97.01 36.18
CA ARG A 36 -72.14 98.26 36.94
C ARG A 36 -71.00 98.19 37.96
N GLN A 37 -70.39 99.33 38.27
CA GLN A 37 -69.64 99.57 39.52
C GLN A 37 -70.62 99.41 40.71
N GLY A 38 -70.69 98.21 41.29
CA GLY A 38 -71.64 97.86 42.37
C GLY A 38 -72.52 96.63 42.12
N GLY A 39 -72.37 95.91 40.99
CA GLY A 39 -72.94 94.57 40.80
C GLY A 39 -74.43 94.48 40.46
N ALA A 40 -75.18 95.58 40.49
CA ALA A 40 -76.56 95.62 39.99
C ALA A 40 -76.57 95.48 38.46
N ARG A 41 -77.36 94.53 37.94
CA ARG A 41 -77.43 94.20 36.50
C ARG A 41 -78.34 95.19 35.77
N CYS A 42 -77.86 95.75 34.66
CA CYS A 42 -78.74 96.44 33.72
C CYS A 42 -79.65 95.42 33.04
N ARG A 43 -80.97 95.66 33.05
CA ARG A 43 -81.98 94.81 32.36
C ARG A 43 -82.22 95.24 30.91
N TRP A 44 -81.27 95.97 30.34
CA TRP A 44 -81.41 96.44 28.97
C TRP A 44 -81.19 95.28 28.01
N THR A 45 -82.19 95.03 27.18
CA THR A 45 -82.12 94.09 26.07
C THR A 45 -81.50 94.78 24.86
N VAL A 46 -80.44 94.20 24.34
CA VAL A 46 -79.81 94.67 23.10
C VAL A 46 -80.66 94.22 21.92
N ASP A 47 -80.98 95.15 21.02
CA ASP A 47 -81.71 94.82 19.80
C ASP A 47 -80.92 93.85 18.91
N HIS A 48 -81.65 93.09 18.08
CA HIS A 48 -81.04 92.04 17.26
C HIS A 48 -79.96 92.57 16.30
N GLU A 49 -80.13 93.79 15.77
CA GLU A 49 -79.17 94.38 14.84
C GLU A 49 -77.83 94.68 15.54
N ARG A 50 -77.86 95.27 16.74
CA ARG A 50 -76.66 95.44 17.56
C ARG A 50 -76.04 94.13 17.99
N GLN A 51 -76.84 93.11 18.29
CA GLN A 51 -76.32 91.79 18.64
C GLN A 51 -75.45 91.23 17.51
N ILE A 52 -75.92 91.29 16.25
CA ILE A 52 -75.14 90.87 15.07
C ILE A 52 -73.83 91.66 14.97
N GLN A 53 -73.88 92.97 15.20
CA GLN A 53 -72.68 93.83 15.15
C GLN A 53 -71.67 93.50 16.26
N ILE A 54 -72.15 93.17 17.46
CA ILE A 54 -71.30 92.75 18.58
C ILE A 54 -70.64 91.41 18.26
N GLU A 55 -71.40 90.43 17.78
CA GLU A 55 -70.89 89.13 17.36
C GLU A 55 -69.84 89.28 16.25
N ALA A 56 -70.11 90.11 15.23
CA ALA A 56 -69.17 90.38 14.15
C ALA A 56 -67.88 91.08 14.63
N ASN A 57 -67.97 92.00 15.58
CA ASN A 57 -66.79 92.64 16.18
C ASN A 57 -65.97 91.62 17.00
N LEU A 58 -66.63 90.81 17.82
CA LEU A 58 -65.97 89.78 18.63
C LEU A 58 -65.30 88.71 17.75
N GLU A 59 -65.95 88.29 16.66
CA GLU A 59 -65.36 87.37 15.69
C GLU A 59 -64.12 87.97 15.01
N ARG A 60 -64.20 89.24 14.59
CA ARG A 60 -63.06 89.95 14.01
C ARG A 60 -61.90 90.04 14.99
N MET A 61 -62.18 90.37 16.25
CA MET A 61 -61.17 90.40 17.31
C MET A 61 -60.59 89.01 17.56
N ALA A 62 -61.41 87.95 17.58
CA ALA A 62 -60.97 86.57 17.85
C ALA A 62 -60.01 86.03 16.79
N ASN A 63 -60.10 86.54 15.56
CA ASN A 63 -59.24 86.16 14.45
C ASN A 63 -57.96 87.03 14.34
N ARG A 64 -57.74 87.96 15.29
CA ARG A 64 -56.56 88.83 15.34
C ARG A 64 -55.76 88.58 16.62
N HIS A 65 -54.50 89.02 16.61
CA HIS A 65 -53.69 88.95 17.82
C HIS A 65 -54.19 90.00 18.84
N PRO A 66 -54.27 89.68 20.15
CA PRO A 66 -54.81 90.62 21.14
C PRO A 66 -54.06 91.96 21.17
N ALA A 67 -52.75 91.96 20.91
CA ALA A 67 -51.94 93.20 20.85
C ALA A 67 -52.32 94.15 19.71
N ASP A 68 -53.05 93.65 18.69
CA ASP A 68 -53.43 94.46 17.52
C ASP A 68 -54.82 95.10 17.68
N ILE A 69 -55.56 94.75 18.74
CA ILE A 69 -56.89 95.30 19.00
C ILE A 69 -56.74 96.75 19.48
N THR A 70 -57.34 97.68 18.75
CA THR A 70 -57.20 99.10 19.04
C THR A 70 -58.17 99.58 20.12
N THR A 71 -57.88 100.74 20.71
CA THR A 71 -58.77 101.36 21.71
C THR A 71 -60.10 101.76 21.08
N GLU A 72 -60.08 102.15 19.80
CA GLU A 72 -61.25 102.51 19.00
C GLU A 72 -62.16 101.31 18.79
N GLU A 73 -61.61 100.14 18.43
CA GLU A 73 -62.41 98.91 18.27
C GLU A 73 -63.08 98.49 19.59
N LEU A 74 -62.41 98.71 20.73
CA LEU A 74 -63.01 98.48 22.06
C LEU A 74 -64.07 99.53 22.39
N ARG A 75 -63.90 100.79 21.96
CA ARG A 75 -64.86 101.88 22.14
C ARG A 75 -66.14 101.61 21.35
N ASP A 76 -66.02 101.18 20.10
CA ASP A 76 -67.14 100.79 19.24
C ASP A 76 -67.89 99.61 19.86
N LEU A 77 -67.17 98.59 20.33
CA LEU A 77 -67.77 97.44 21.01
C LEU A 77 -68.47 97.85 22.32
N ALA A 78 -67.90 98.78 23.09
CA ALA A 78 -68.50 99.26 24.33
C ALA A 78 -69.77 100.07 24.06
N GLU A 79 -69.79 100.88 22.99
CA GLU A 79 -70.99 101.62 22.57
C GLU A 79 -72.16 100.69 22.23
N LEU A 80 -71.87 99.59 21.53
CA LEU A 80 -72.88 98.59 21.18
C LEU A 80 -73.41 97.84 22.41
N CYS A 81 -72.53 97.56 23.39
CA CYS A 81 -72.84 96.80 24.60
C CYS A 81 -73.49 97.61 25.75
N LEU A 82 -73.42 98.95 25.74
CA LEU A 82 -73.92 99.81 26.82
C LEU A 82 -75.30 100.41 26.52
N CYS A 83 -76.16 100.46 27.55
CA CYS A 83 -77.47 101.09 27.44
C CYS A 83 -77.32 102.60 27.21
N ARG A 84 -77.89 103.11 26.10
CA ARG A 84 -77.78 104.52 25.69
C ARG A 84 -78.31 105.49 26.76
N ASP A 85 -79.43 105.13 27.39
CA ASP A 85 -80.17 106.04 28.27
C ASP A 85 -79.52 106.20 29.66
N TRP A 86 -78.86 105.15 30.15
CA TRP A 86 -78.45 105.08 31.55
C TRP A 86 -76.95 104.79 31.76
N HIS A 87 -76.24 104.25 30.78
CA HIS A 87 -74.86 103.77 30.97
C HIS A 87 -73.88 104.22 29.89
N SER A 88 -74.29 105.08 28.96
CA SER A 88 -73.41 105.64 27.92
C SER A 88 -72.17 106.34 28.50
N TYR A 89 -72.29 106.96 29.68
CA TYR A 89 -71.16 107.61 30.37
C TYR A 89 -70.08 106.62 30.88
N GLN A 90 -70.37 105.31 30.94
CA GLN A 90 -69.42 104.28 31.42
C GLN A 90 -68.54 103.72 30.28
N GLN A 91 -68.67 104.24 29.06
CA GLN A 91 -67.95 103.75 27.89
C GLN A 91 -66.43 103.77 28.10
N GLU A 92 -65.85 104.91 28.48
CA GLU A 92 -64.40 105.04 28.66
C GLU A 92 -63.87 104.17 29.80
N ASP A 93 -64.62 104.02 30.91
CA ASP A 93 -64.26 103.10 32.00
C ASP A 93 -64.26 101.64 31.54
N THR A 94 -65.24 101.24 30.74
CA THR A 94 -65.35 99.90 30.14
C THR A 94 -64.19 99.64 29.19
N VAL A 95 -63.88 100.60 28.31
CA VAL A 95 -62.74 100.54 27.39
C VAL A 95 -61.43 100.43 28.16
N HIS A 96 -61.25 101.22 29.23
CA HIS A 96 -60.05 101.15 30.07
C HIS A 96 -59.89 99.77 30.72
N HIS A 97 -60.98 99.21 31.25
CA HIS A 97 -61.00 97.87 31.82
C HIS A 97 -60.65 96.79 30.78
N TRP A 98 -61.35 96.79 29.63
CA TRP A 98 -61.13 95.84 28.55
C TRP A 98 -59.74 95.94 27.95
N ARG A 99 -59.18 97.15 27.81
CA ARG A 99 -57.79 97.34 27.38
C ARG A 99 -56.81 96.64 28.33
N GLY A 100 -57.06 96.71 29.63
CA GLY A 100 -56.27 95.96 30.62
C GLY A 100 -56.39 94.44 30.44
N VAL A 101 -57.57 93.91 30.11
CA VAL A 101 -57.78 92.48 29.80
C VAL A 101 -57.03 92.07 28.54
N VAL A 102 -57.17 92.84 27.45
CA VAL A 102 -56.52 92.59 26.15
C VAL A 102 -55.00 92.58 26.29
N LEU A 103 -54.42 93.54 27.02
CA LEU A 103 -52.98 93.59 27.26
C LEU A 103 -52.46 92.37 28.02
N ARG A 104 -53.19 91.92 29.06
CA ARG A 104 -52.84 90.69 29.78
C ARG A 104 -52.96 89.45 28.88
N ALA A 105 -54.00 89.38 28.05
CA ALA A 105 -54.16 88.29 27.09
C ALA A 105 -53.03 88.26 26.06
N ALA A 106 -52.60 89.43 25.56
CA ALA A 106 -51.46 89.55 24.65
C ALA A 106 -50.16 89.05 25.29
N GLU A 107 -49.89 89.44 26.54
CA GLU A 107 -48.68 89.03 27.24
C GLU A 107 -48.68 87.53 27.54
N ASN A 108 -49.78 87.01 28.05
CA ASN A 108 -49.87 85.58 28.32
C ASN A 108 -49.76 84.74 27.03
N LEU A 109 -50.32 85.20 25.91
CA LEU A 109 -50.16 84.53 24.62
C LEU A 109 -48.68 84.48 24.19
N ARG A 110 -47.91 85.55 24.43
CA ARG A 110 -46.46 85.56 24.17
C ARG A 110 -45.73 84.55 25.06
N THR A 111 -46.05 84.51 26.35
CA THR A 111 -45.44 83.57 27.31
C THR A 111 -45.72 82.12 26.91
N VAL A 112 -46.99 81.77 26.66
CA VAL A 112 -47.38 80.42 26.23
C VAL A 112 -46.69 80.04 24.92
N LYS A 113 -46.61 80.96 23.95
CA LYS A 113 -45.91 80.69 22.67
C LYS A 113 -44.41 80.49 22.86
N ALA A 114 -43.79 81.24 23.77
CA ALA A 114 -42.37 81.10 24.08
C ALA A 114 -42.07 79.78 24.79
N GLU A 115 -42.91 79.38 25.75
CA GLU A 115 -42.83 78.08 26.44
C GLU A 115 -43.01 76.92 25.46
N LEU A 116 -44.05 76.96 24.62
CA LEU A 116 -44.29 75.93 23.61
C LEU A 116 -43.12 75.82 22.62
N SER A 117 -42.51 76.94 22.25
CA SER A 117 -41.31 76.93 21.39
C SER A 117 -40.09 76.34 22.09
N ARG A 118 -39.91 76.57 23.40
CA ARG A 118 -38.84 75.95 24.20
C ARG A 118 -39.05 74.45 24.31
N GLU A 119 -40.23 74.01 24.70
CA GLU A 119 -40.58 72.59 24.79
C GLU A 119 -40.39 71.88 23.44
N GLN A 120 -40.78 72.52 22.33
CA GLN A 120 -40.57 71.97 21.00
C GLN A 120 -39.07 71.85 20.67
N LYS A 121 -38.25 72.87 20.98
CA LYS A 121 -36.79 72.83 20.77
C LYS A 121 -36.12 71.78 21.64
N ASP A 122 -36.53 71.65 22.89
CA ASP A 122 -36.01 70.66 23.83
C ASP A 122 -36.40 69.24 23.38
N GLY A 123 -37.63 69.05 22.90
CA GLY A 123 -38.09 67.80 22.29
C GLY A 123 -37.28 67.43 21.04
N ILE A 124 -37.05 68.39 20.14
CA ILE A 124 -36.24 68.17 18.92
C ILE A 124 -34.79 67.81 19.29
N THR A 125 -34.16 68.54 20.22
CA THR A 125 -32.77 68.27 20.61
C THR A 125 -32.62 66.92 21.29
N LYS A 126 -33.57 66.53 22.14
CA LYS A 126 -33.60 65.19 22.75
C LYS A 126 -33.71 64.08 21.69
N LEU A 127 -34.65 64.22 20.75
CA LEU A 127 -34.81 63.24 19.65
C LEU A 127 -33.57 63.18 18.76
N GLN A 128 -32.91 64.29 18.49
CA GLN A 128 -31.64 64.32 17.75
C GLN A 128 -30.51 63.60 18.50
N ALA A 129 -30.42 63.76 19.81
CA ALA A 129 -29.43 63.05 20.63
C ALA A 129 -29.70 61.53 20.65
N GLU A 130 -30.96 61.12 20.80
CA GLU A 130 -31.37 59.71 20.73
C GLU A 130 -31.08 59.09 19.36
N LEU A 131 -31.35 59.82 18.27
CA LEU A 131 -31.05 59.38 16.91
C LEU A 131 -29.55 59.13 16.73
N ARG A 132 -28.70 60.08 17.14
CA ARG A 132 -27.23 59.93 17.08
C ARG A 132 -26.74 58.75 17.90
N ALA A 133 -27.29 58.54 19.09
CA ALA A 133 -26.94 57.39 19.93
C ALA A 133 -27.31 56.06 19.23
N LYS A 134 -28.49 55.99 18.61
CA LYS A 134 -28.92 54.81 17.84
C LYS A 134 -28.08 54.57 16.59
N GLU A 135 -27.67 55.61 15.89
CA GLU A 135 -26.75 55.51 14.74
C GLU A 135 -25.39 54.94 15.17
N ALA A 136 -24.84 55.42 16.29
CA ALA A 136 -23.59 54.90 16.85
C ALA A 136 -23.70 53.41 17.28
N ASP A 137 -24.81 53.02 17.90
CA ASP A 137 -25.10 51.61 18.24
C ASP A 137 -25.16 50.73 16.99
N LEU A 138 -25.84 51.21 15.94
CA LEU A 138 -25.98 50.49 14.69
C LEU A 138 -24.63 50.34 13.97
N GLN A 139 -23.78 51.37 14.01
CA GLN A 139 -22.41 51.29 13.50
C GLN A 139 -21.56 50.26 14.27
N ARG A 140 -21.61 50.27 15.60
CA ARG A 140 -20.92 49.27 16.44
C ARG A 140 -21.38 47.85 16.11
N SER A 141 -22.68 47.64 15.95
CA SER A 141 -23.23 46.35 15.55
C SER A 141 -22.71 45.92 14.17
N ARG A 142 -22.70 46.81 13.17
CA ARG A 142 -22.12 46.52 11.84
C ARG A 142 -20.65 46.12 11.89
N GLU A 143 -19.85 46.78 12.71
CA GLU A 143 -18.43 46.44 12.91
C GLU A 143 -18.26 45.07 13.57
N GLN A 144 -19.11 44.73 14.55
CA GLN A 144 -19.14 43.40 15.15
C GLN A 144 -19.50 42.32 14.12
N TYR A 145 -20.53 42.54 13.29
CA TYR A 145 -20.89 41.61 12.21
C TYR A 145 -19.74 41.39 11.22
N ARG A 146 -19.08 42.47 10.76
CA ARG A 146 -17.90 42.37 9.88
C ARG A 146 -16.74 41.60 10.53
N SER A 147 -16.53 41.77 11.84
CA SER A 147 -15.50 41.03 12.58
C SER A 147 -15.82 39.53 12.66
N LEU A 148 -17.08 39.18 12.91
CA LEU A 148 -17.55 37.79 12.92
C LEU A 148 -17.47 37.14 11.54
N GLU A 149 -17.82 37.88 10.48
CA GLU A 149 -17.71 37.42 9.10
C GLU A 149 -16.25 37.09 8.75
N ARG A 150 -15.30 37.98 9.05
CA ARG A 150 -13.86 37.71 8.86
C ARG A 150 -13.37 36.49 9.65
N LYS A 151 -13.86 36.30 10.89
CA LYS A 151 -13.53 35.11 11.68
C LYS A 151 -14.07 33.84 11.04
N SER A 152 -15.33 33.87 10.57
CA SER A 152 -15.95 32.75 9.86
C SER A 152 -15.17 32.39 8.59
N ASP A 153 -14.81 33.37 7.77
CA ASP A 153 -14.03 33.15 6.55
C ASP A 153 -12.62 32.62 6.84
N SER A 154 -11.97 33.13 7.88
CA SER A 154 -10.67 32.61 8.35
C SER A 154 -10.77 31.14 8.77
N THR A 155 -11.81 30.77 9.54
CA THR A 155 -12.06 29.38 9.93
C THR A 155 -12.34 28.50 8.70
N ARG A 156 -13.16 28.97 7.75
CA ARG A 156 -13.43 28.24 6.50
C ARG A 156 -12.16 28.02 5.67
N CYS A 157 -11.30 29.02 5.55
CA CYS A 157 -10.01 28.92 4.85
C CYS A 157 -9.06 27.94 5.55
N ALA A 158 -9.00 27.97 6.89
CA ALA A 158 -8.20 27.02 7.67
C ALA A 158 -8.71 25.58 7.51
N GLN A 159 -10.03 25.37 7.55
CA GLN A 159 -10.65 24.06 7.31
C GLN A 159 -10.38 23.55 5.89
N ALA A 160 -10.49 24.41 4.86
CA ALA A 160 -10.19 24.04 3.49
C ALA A 160 -8.75 23.55 3.33
N LYS A 161 -7.77 24.28 3.90
CA LYS A 161 -6.36 23.87 3.91
C LYS A 161 -6.13 22.55 4.65
N GLN A 162 -6.86 22.32 5.75
CA GLN A 162 -6.79 21.05 6.48
C GLN A 162 -7.31 19.89 5.62
N PHE A 163 -8.44 20.07 4.94
CA PHE A 163 -8.99 19.05 4.02
C PHE A 163 -8.06 18.78 2.84
N GLU A 164 -7.46 19.82 2.23
CA GLU A 164 -6.46 19.66 1.17
C GLU A 164 -5.24 18.85 1.63
N SER A 165 -4.75 19.10 2.86
CA SER A 165 -3.66 18.32 3.46
C SER A 165 -4.05 16.86 3.65
N GLN A 166 -5.24 16.60 4.20
CA GLN A 166 -5.76 15.24 4.41
C GLN A 166 -5.97 14.49 3.09
N GLU A 167 -6.48 15.16 2.05
CA GLU A 167 -6.67 14.58 0.74
C GLU A 167 -5.33 14.20 0.10
N SER A 168 -4.32 15.06 0.23
CA SER A 168 -2.94 14.77 -0.21
C SER A 168 -2.34 13.56 0.51
N GLU A 169 -2.54 13.44 1.83
CA GLU A 169 -2.10 12.27 2.60
C GLU A 169 -2.82 10.98 2.18
N LEU A 170 -4.15 11.04 2.00
CA LEU A 170 -4.93 9.90 1.52
C LEU A 170 -4.49 9.46 0.13
N LEU A 171 -4.15 10.40 -0.75
CA LEU A 171 -3.61 10.10 -2.08
C LEU A 171 -2.27 9.35 -1.98
N LYS A 172 -1.36 9.80 -1.11
CA LYS A 172 -0.07 9.13 -0.85
C LYS A 172 -0.28 7.71 -0.32
N ILE A 173 -1.17 7.52 0.66
CA ILE A 173 -1.49 6.20 1.22
C ILE A 173 -2.09 5.29 0.15
N ARG A 174 -3.00 5.79 -0.69
CA ARG A 174 -3.56 5.01 -1.82
C ARG A 174 -2.48 4.57 -2.81
N GLN A 175 -1.52 5.44 -3.11
CA GLN A 175 -0.40 5.10 -4.00
C GLN A 175 0.52 4.04 -3.37
N GLN A 176 0.83 4.16 -2.07
CA GLN A 176 1.59 3.15 -1.32
C GLN A 176 0.86 1.81 -1.25
N LEU A 177 -0.46 1.82 -1.04
CA LEU A 177 -1.26 0.60 -1.04
C LEU A 177 -1.26 -0.07 -2.40
N LYS A 178 -1.34 0.71 -3.49
CA LYS A 178 -1.26 0.19 -4.86
C LYS A 178 0.08 -0.49 -5.13
N SER A 179 1.20 0.15 -4.79
CA SER A 179 2.53 -0.44 -5.00
C SER A 179 2.76 -1.67 -4.11
N ALA A 180 2.30 -1.66 -2.86
CA ALA A 180 2.33 -2.82 -1.98
C ALA A 180 1.50 -3.98 -2.54
N THR A 181 0.31 -3.70 -3.08
CA THR A 181 -0.54 -4.72 -3.72
C THR A 181 0.12 -5.34 -4.94
N GLU A 182 0.78 -4.54 -5.78
CA GLU A 182 1.56 -5.04 -6.92
C GLU A 182 2.75 -5.90 -6.48
N ASN A 183 3.44 -5.51 -5.41
CA ASN A 183 4.52 -6.29 -4.83
C ASN A 183 4.03 -7.64 -4.28
N VAL A 184 2.91 -7.67 -3.56
CA VAL A 184 2.30 -8.92 -3.08
C VAL A 184 1.91 -9.82 -4.25
N LYS A 185 1.32 -9.28 -5.32
CA LYS A 185 1.02 -10.06 -6.54
C LYS A 185 2.29 -10.66 -7.15
N ARG A 186 3.37 -9.88 -7.25
CA ARG A 186 4.66 -10.33 -7.76
C ARG A 186 5.26 -11.45 -6.90
N LEU A 187 5.26 -11.28 -5.58
CA LEU A 187 5.74 -12.29 -4.64
C LEU A 187 4.91 -13.57 -4.72
N LYS A 188 3.58 -13.46 -4.84
CA LYS A 188 2.69 -14.62 -5.02
C LYS A 188 3.04 -15.40 -6.28
N MET A 189 3.26 -14.71 -7.41
CA MET A 189 3.68 -15.36 -8.66
C MET A 189 5.06 -16.02 -8.52
N SER A 190 6.00 -15.38 -7.84
CA SER A 190 7.33 -15.95 -7.55
C SER A 190 7.24 -17.22 -6.69
N ILE A 191 6.42 -17.20 -5.64
CA ILE A 191 6.20 -18.36 -4.77
C ILE A 191 5.61 -19.53 -5.58
N LEU A 192 4.63 -19.26 -6.45
CA LEU A 192 4.04 -20.30 -7.31
C LEU A 192 5.06 -20.88 -8.29
N ASP A 193 5.92 -20.05 -8.89
CA ASP A 193 7.00 -20.51 -9.77
C ASP A 193 8.03 -21.37 -9.03
N HIS A 194 8.44 -20.94 -7.83
CA HIS A 194 9.33 -21.73 -6.98
C HIS A 194 8.69 -23.05 -6.53
N HIS A 195 7.40 -23.05 -6.21
CA HIS A 195 6.67 -24.26 -5.85
C HIS A 195 6.65 -25.25 -7.02
N ARG A 196 6.33 -24.77 -8.23
CA ARG A 196 6.37 -25.60 -9.45
C ARG A 196 7.76 -26.17 -9.73
N LYS A 197 8.82 -25.37 -9.56
CA LYS A 197 10.21 -25.84 -9.70
C LYS A 197 10.54 -26.90 -8.66
N LEU A 198 10.12 -26.70 -7.41
CA LEU A 198 10.31 -27.68 -6.34
C LEU A 198 9.63 -29.00 -6.71
N GLU A 199 8.35 -28.97 -7.10
CA GLU A 199 7.60 -30.15 -7.54
C GLU A 199 8.31 -30.88 -8.68
N GLN A 200 8.74 -30.15 -9.72
CA GLN A 200 9.50 -30.73 -10.84
C GLN A 200 10.80 -31.39 -10.39
N THR A 201 11.57 -30.73 -9.52
CA THR A 201 12.81 -31.32 -9.00
C THR A 201 12.55 -32.54 -8.13
N THR A 202 11.46 -32.54 -7.35
CA THR A 202 11.05 -33.68 -6.54
C THR A 202 10.62 -34.85 -7.42
N THR A 203 9.82 -34.62 -8.47
CA THR A 203 9.44 -35.69 -9.41
C THR A 203 10.67 -36.25 -10.14
N ASP A 204 11.58 -35.39 -10.60
CA ASP A 204 12.82 -35.82 -11.26
C ASP A 204 13.71 -36.66 -10.33
N LEU A 205 13.79 -36.30 -9.05
CA LEU A 205 14.54 -37.06 -8.04
C LEU A 205 13.87 -38.39 -7.72
N ILE A 206 12.54 -38.43 -7.64
CA ILE A 206 11.77 -39.67 -7.46
C ILE A 206 12.04 -40.60 -8.65
N ASP A 207 11.90 -40.11 -9.88
CA ASP A 207 12.14 -40.90 -11.09
C ASP A 207 13.57 -41.44 -11.17
N LYS A 208 14.57 -40.62 -10.85
CA LYS A 208 15.97 -41.06 -10.78
C LYS A 208 16.18 -42.14 -9.72
N THR A 209 15.58 -41.96 -8.54
CA THR A 209 15.64 -42.94 -7.44
C THR A 209 14.98 -44.25 -7.84
N VAL A 210 13.77 -44.21 -8.42
CA VAL A 210 13.05 -45.39 -8.91
C VAL A 210 13.87 -46.12 -9.97
N ARG A 211 14.42 -45.42 -10.96
CA ARG A 211 15.31 -46.04 -11.96
C ARG A 211 16.51 -46.72 -11.31
N ARG A 212 17.17 -46.07 -10.34
CA ARG A 212 18.32 -46.66 -9.64
C ARG A 212 17.92 -47.91 -8.84
N ILE A 213 16.76 -47.88 -8.17
CA ILE A 213 16.21 -49.04 -7.45
C ILE A 213 15.98 -50.18 -8.43
N THR A 214 15.32 -49.93 -9.58
CA THR A 214 15.08 -50.98 -10.59
C THR A 214 16.38 -51.59 -11.12
N THR A 215 17.41 -50.77 -11.40
CA THR A 215 18.73 -51.28 -11.82
C THR A 215 19.39 -52.12 -10.72
N LEU A 216 19.33 -51.68 -9.45
CA LEU A 216 19.88 -52.43 -8.33
C LEU A 216 19.14 -53.75 -8.09
N GLU A 217 17.83 -53.79 -8.31
CA GLU A 217 17.03 -55.03 -8.23
C GLU A 217 17.40 -56.01 -9.35
N ASP A 218 17.65 -55.52 -10.57
CA ASP A 218 18.12 -56.35 -11.68
C ASP A 218 19.54 -56.87 -11.44
N GLU A 219 20.47 -56.01 -10.99
CA GLU A 219 21.82 -56.41 -10.57
C GLU A 219 21.76 -57.46 -9.45
N LYS A 220 20.86 -57.29 -8.47
CA LYS A 220 20.64 -58.27 -7.41
C LYS A 220 20.18 -59.62 -7.95
N LYS A 221 19.20 -59.64 -8.86
CA LYS A 221 18.71 -60.89 -9.49
C LYS A 221 19.80 -61.58 -10.29
N GLU A 222 20.62 -60.82 -11.01
CA GLU A 222 21.76 -61.36 -11.77
C GLU A 222 22.82 -61.98 -10.84
N LEU A 223 23.12 -61.30 -9.73
CA LEU A 223 24.02 -61.83 -8.70
C LEU A 223 23.44 -63.08 -8.02
N GLU A 224 22.16 -63.11 -7.68
CA GLU A 224 21.47 -64.29 -7.14
C GLU A 224 21.55 -65.48 -8.11
N ALA A 225 21.26 -65.26 -9.39
CA ALA A 225 21.38 -66.28 -10.43
C ALA A 225 22.83 -66.77 -10.59
N SER A 226 23.81 -65.87 -10.52
CA SER A 226 25.24 -66.20 -10.58
C SER A 226 25.68 -67.03 -9.36
N VAL A 227 25.22 -66.68 -8.16
CA VAL A 227 25.47 -67.45 -6.93
C VAL A 227 24.85 -68.85 -7.02
N ASP A 228 23.61 -68.97 -7.48
CA ASP A 228 22.95 -70.27 -7.64
C ASP A 228 23.61 -71.13 -8.72
N ALA A 229 24.09 -70.52 -9.81
CA ALA A 229 24.90 -71.20 -10.81
C ALA A 229 26.24 -71.70 -10.24
N SER A 230 26.91 -70.90 -9.40
CA SER A 230 28.14 -71.33 -8.71
C SER A 230 27.86 -72.46 -7.72
N ARG A 231 26.80 -72.35 -6.90
CA ARG A 231 26.38 -73.43 -5.98
C ARG A 231 26.08 -74.73 -6.70
N THR A 232 25.42 -74.65 -7.86
CA THR A 232 25.15 -75.82 -8.70
C THR A 232 26.45 -76.44 -9.22
N ARG A 233 27.39 -75.61 -9.69
CA ARG A 233 28.73 -76.05 -10.13
C ARG A 233 29.50 -76.71 -8.99
N ASP A 234 29.54 -76.10 -7.82
CA ASP A 234 30.21 -76.61 -6.63
C ASP A 234 29.58 -77.92 -6.16
N GLY A 235 28.25 -78.02 -6.20
CA GLY A 235 27.52 -79.27 -5.92
C GLY A 235 27.87 -80.40 -6.90
N LEU A 236 28.05 -80.09 -8.20
CA LEU A 236 28.50 -81.06 -9.21
C LEU A 236 29.96 -81.47 -9.00
N LEU A 237 30.84 -80.51 -8.70
CA LEU A 237 32.25 -80.77 -8.38
C LEU A 237 32.37 -81.63 -7.12
N MET A 238 31.58 -81.33 -6.08
CA MET A 238 31.55 -82.12 -4.85
C MET A 238 31.06 -83.55 -5.12
N LYS A 239 30.00 -83.74 -5.92
CA LYS A 239 29.56 -85.07 -6.37
C LYS A 239 30.63 -85.83 -7.16
N ARG A 240 31.41 -85.13 -7.98
CA ARG A 240 32.55 -85.73 -8.71
C ARG A 240 33.66 -86.14 -7.73
N LEU A 241 34.01 -85.26 -6.80
CA LEU A 241 35.04 -85.52 -5.79
C LEU A 241 34.64 -86.68 -4.85
N VAL A 242 33.36 -86.77 -4.46
CA VAL A 242 32.83 -87.93 -3.72
C VAL A 242 32.95 -89.22 -4.53
N ARG A 243 32.56 -89.20 -5.81
CA ARG A 243 32.73 -90.37 -6.69
C ARG A 243 34.19 -90.78 -6.85
N GLU A 244 35.09 -89.83 -7.09
CA GLU A 244 36.53 -90.08 -7.21
C GLU A 244 37.12 -90.61 -5.89
N THR A 245 36.69 -90.10 -4.74
CA THR A 245 37.15 -90.58 -3.43
C THR A 245 36.59 -91.96 -3.08
N GLU A 246 35.35 -92.26 -3.43
CA GLU A 246 34.76 -93.61 -3.32
C GLU A 246 35.42 -94.60 -4.27
N GLU A 247 35.70 -94.20 -5.51
CA GLU A 247 36.43 -95.01 -6.49
C GLU A 247 37.85 -95.26 -6.00
N LYS A 248 38.54 -94.24 -5.48
CA LYS A 248 39.84 -94.40 -4.81
C LYS A 248 39.74 -95.37 -3.62
N ARG A 249 38.68 -95.31 -2.81
CA ARG A 249 38.45 -96.24 -1.69
C ARG A 249 38.21 -97.67 -2.19
N ARG A 250 37.43 -97.86 -3.25
CA ARG A 250 37.21 -99.16 -3.92
C ARG A 250 38.51 -99.70 -4.51
N LEU A 251 39.30 -98.86 -5.17
CA LEU A 251 40.61 -99.23 -5.70
C LEU A 251 41.59 -99.59 -4.59
N LEU A 252 41.61 -98.84 -3.48
CA LEU A 252 42.41 -99.18 -2.30
C LEU A 252 41.97 -100.50 -1.67
N SER A 253 40.66 -100.77 -1.57
CA SER A 253 40.11 -102.05 -1.11
C SER A 253 40.50 -103.19 -2.06
N LYS A 254 40.35 -103.02 -3.38
CA LYS A 254 40.84 -103.98 -4.39
C LYS A 254 42.35 -104.19 -4.29
N ASN A 255 43.14 -103.14 -4.02
CA ASN A 255 44.58 -103.26 -3.77
C ASN A 255 44.89 -103.98 -2.46
N GLY A 256 44.02 -103.88 -1.46
CA GLY A 256 44.06 -104.69 -0.25
C GLY A 256 43.82 -106.17 -0.59
N VAL A 257 42.74 -106.48 -1.32
CA VAL A 257 42.42 -107.85 -1.77
C VAL A 257 43.50 -108.42 -2.68
N LEU A 258 44.08 -107.64 -3.60
CA LEU A 258 45.19 -108.06 -4.45
C LEU A 258 46.46 -108.31 -3.63
N ARG A 259 46.71 -107.52 -2.57
CA ARG A 259 47.80 -107.80 -1.62
C ARG A 259 47.55 -109.07 -0.81
N GLU A 260 46.32 -109.33 -0.39
CA GLU A 260 45.92 -110.56 0.30
C GLU A 260 46.00 -111.79 -0.63
N MET A 261 45.56 -111.66 -1.89
CA MET A 261 45.71 -112.71 -2.89
C MET A 261 47.17 -112.95 -3.25
N LEU A 262 48.02 -111.92 -3.33
CA LEU A 262 49.47 -112.07 -3.51
C LEU A 262 50.09 -112.82 -2.33
N LYS A 263 49.71 -112.50 -1.09
CA LYS A 263 50.10 -113.30 0.08
C LYS A 263 49.59 -114.74 -0.02
N GLY A 264 48.37 -114.94 -0.51
CA GLY A 264 47.78 -116.27 -0.71
C GLY A 264 48.42 -117.09 -1.85
N TYR A 265 48.91 -116.44 -2.91
CA TYR A 265 49.69 -117.08 -3.97
C TYR A 265 51.09 -117.43 -3.46
N GLN A 266 51.72 -116.54 -2.70
CA GLN A 266 53.02 -116.81 -2.05
C GLN A 266 52.93 -117.97 -1.04
N SER A 267 51.84 -118.08 -0.28
CA SER A 267 51.62 -119.23 0.63
C SER A 267 51.12 -120.52 -0.06
N ARG A 268 50.74 -120.47 -1.35
CA ARG A 268 50.44 -121.67 -2.17
C ARG A 268 51.66 -122.16 -2.95
N GLU A 269 52.60 -121.26 -3.27
CA GLU A 269 53.92 -121.61 -3.82
C GLU A 269 54.82 -122.26 -2.77
N GLU A 270 54.65 -121.94 -1.48
CA GLU A 270 55.41 -122.51 -0.36
C GLU A 270 55.06 -123.98 0.01
N ASN A 271 53.99 -124.57 -0.53
CA ASN A 271 53.53 -125.93 -0.16
C ASN A 271 53.61 -126.99 -1.28
N GLN A 272 54.23 -126.69 -2.42
CA GLN A 272 54.32 -127.65 -3.55
C GLN A 272 55.68 -127.68 -4.26
N ILE A 273 56.77 -127.34 -3.57
CA ILE A 273 58.15 -127.54 -4.07
C ILE A 273 59.05 -128.01 -2.92
N HIS A 274 58.83 -129.25 -2.49
CA HIS A 274 59.79 -130.02 -1.70
C HIS A 274 60.10 -131.33 -2.44
N ARG A 275 61.06 -131.26 -3.38
CA ARG A 275 62.02 -132.31 -3.74
C ARG A 275 63.00 -131.73 -4.76
N GLU A 276 64.28 -131.85 -4.42
CA GLU A 276 65.47 -131.71 -5.28
C GLU A 276 65.78 -130.30 -5.80
N THR A 277 66.92 -129.64 -5.59
CA THR A 277 68.18 -129.82 -4.82
C THR A 277 68.95 -128.48 -4.99
N PRO A 278 70.10 -128.25 -4.32
CA PRO A 278 70.50 -126.94 -3.82
C PRO A 278 71.59 -126.20 -4.61
N THR A 279 71.72 -124.92 -4.27
CA THR A 279 72.95 -124.11 -4.12
C THR A 279 73.89 -123.92 -5.32
N GLU A 280 73.66 -122.80 -6.02
CA GLU A 280 74.66 -121.94 -6.70
C GLU A 280 74.19 -120.50 -6.39
N GLY A 281 74.93 -119.62 -5.71
CA GLY A 281 76.37 -119.42 -5.83
C GLY A 281 76.66 -118.90 -7.22
N GLU A 282 76.79 -117.57 -7.39
CA GLU A 282 77.27 -116.90 -8.60
C GLU A 282 76.24 -116.44 -9.66
N LEU A 283 75.44 -115.43 -9.33
CA LEU A 283 75.02 -114.40 -10.32
C LEU A 283 75.13 -112.98 -9.72
N SER A 284 76.23 -112.81 -8.97
CA SER A 284 76.78 -111.57 -8.38
C SER A 284 77.57 -110.72 -9.39
N ALA A 285 77.38 -110.94 -10.71
CA ALA A 285 78.15 -110.23 -11.73
C ALA A 285 77.36 -109.88 -13.01
N GLN A 286 76.02 -109.82 -12.96
CA GLN A 286 75.21 -109.46 -14.14
C GLN A 286 74.01 -108.52 -13.88
N LYS A 287 73.89 -107.95 -12.67
CA LYS A 287 72.94 -106.86 -12.35
C LYS A 287 73.61 -105.50 -12.13
N SER A 288 74.90 -105.48 -11.74
CA SER A 288 75.76 -104.28 -11.78
C SER A 288 76.03 -103.76 -13.22
N ALA A 289 75.83 -104.61 -14.25
CA ALA A 289 75.95 -104.22 -15.67
C ALA A 289 74.61 -103.80 -16.33
N LYS A 290 73.47 -103.87 -15.62
CA LYS A 290 72.15 -103.37 -16.09
C LYS A 290 71.71 -102.09 -15.36
N GLU A 291 72.21 -101.82 -14.16
CA GLU A 291 72.05 -100.52 -13.48
C GLU A 291 72.96 -99.41 -14.08
N ALA A 292 74.07 -99.78 -14.74
CA ALA A 292 74.85 -98.87 -15.58
C ALA A 292 74.17 -98.55 -16.93
N ARG A 293 73.23 -99.39 -17.40
CA ARG A 293 72.46 -99.15 -18.63
C ARG A 293 71.23 -98.26 -18.40
N PHE A 294 70.60 -98.33 -17.23
CA PHE A 294 69.50 -97.41 -16.88
C PHE A 294 69.96 -96.02 -16.43
N THR A 295 71.16 -95.88 -15.86
CA THR A 295 71.76 -94.56 -15.57
C THR A 295 72.37 -93.90 -16.81
N ALA A 296 72.85 -94.66 -17.81
CA ALA A 296 73.27 -94.13 -19.10
C ALA A 296 72.08 -93.75 -20.03
N GLU A 297 70.93 -94.41 -19.92
CA GLU A 297 69.73 -94.13 -20.72
C GLU A 297 68.84 -93.03 -20.10
N ALA A 298 68.88 -92.86 -18.76
CA ALA A 298 68.31 -91.69 -18.06
C ALA A 298 69.10 -90.39 -18.37
N LEU A 299 70.43 -90.46 -18.50
CA LEU A 299 71.25 -89.34 -19.00
C LEU A 299 71.04 -89.08 -20.50
N ARG A 300 70.69 -90.11 -21.30
CA ARG A 300 70.38 -89.97 -22.73
C ARG A 300 68.99 -89.33 -22.97
N LEU A 301 68.00 -89.61 -22.11
CA LEU A 301 66.69 -88.95 -22.14
C LEU A 301 66.71 -87.55 -21.51
N GLN A 302 67.58 -87.28 -20.54
CA GLN A 302 67.84 -85.92 -20.05
C GLN A 302 68.63 -85.08 -21.07
N ASN A 303 69.57 -85.68 -21.83
CA ASN A 303 70.25 -85.03 -22.96
C ASN A 303 69.37 -84.87 -24.23
N LEU A 304 68.38 -85.73 -24.43
CA LEU A 304 67.36 -85.55 -25.49
C LEU A 304 66.31 -84.52 -25.09
N LYS A 305 65.98 -84.38 -23.81
CA LYS A 305 65.12 -83.32 -23.28
C LYS A 305 65.81 -81.95 -23.30
N SER A 306 67.11 -81.88 -23.01
CA SER A 306 67.89 -80.65 -23.20
C SER A 306 68.15 -80.36 -24.69
N LYS A 307 68.37 -81.37 -25.56
CA LYS A 307 68.44 -81.15 -27.03
C LYS A 307 67.11 -80.75 -27.66
N LEU A 308 65.97 -81.26 -27.20
CA LEU A 308 64.64 -80.81 -27.65
C LEU A 308 64.26 -79.44 -27.08
N GLN A 309 64.72 -79.08 -25.87
CA GLN A 309 64.58 -77.71 -25.35
C GLN A 309 65.53 -76.72 -26.05
N VAL A 310 66.74 -77.14 -26.45
CA VAL A 310 67.67 -76.35 -27.26
C VAL A 310 67.24 -76.29 -28.73
N GLU A 311 66.57 -77.29 -29.29
CA GLU A 311 65.95 -77.20 -30.62
C GLU A 311 64.61 -76.45 -30.61
N PHE A 312 63.83 -76.51 -29.53
CA PHE A 312 62.60 -75.73 -29.40
C PHE A 312 62.91 -74.26 -29.14
N LEU A 313 63.91 -73.96 -28.30
CA LEU A 313 64.46 -72.61 -28.14
C LEU A 313 65.29 -72.20 -29.35
N GLY A 314 65.97 -73.11 -30.04
CA GLY A 314 66.69 -72.86 -31.30
C GLY A 314 65.76 -72.59 -32.48
N ARG A 315 64.56 -73.20 -32.54
CA ARG A 315 63.50 -72.84 -33.51
C ARG A 315 62.76 -71.55 -33.13
N LYS A 316 62.68 -71.20 -31.84
CA LYS A 316 62.17 -69.90 -31.38
C LYS A 316 63.18 -68.77 -31.59
N VAL A 317 64.47 -69.03 -31.38
CA VAL A 317 65.58 -68.11 -31.65
C VAL A 317 65.80 -68.01 -33.15
N ALA A 318 65.74 -69.08 -33.94
CA ALA A 318 65.78 -68.98 -35.41
C ALA A 318 64.52 -68.33 -36.02
N ARG A 319 63.34 -68.42 -35.38
CA ARG A 319 62.15 -67.63 -35.77
C ARG A 319 62.27 -66.18 -35.34
N LEU A 320 62.79 -65.89 -34.16
CA LEU A 320 63.05 -64.52 -33.71
C LEU A 320 64.23 -63.88 -34.45
N GLU A 321 65.24 -64.64 -34.86
CA GLU A 321 66.35 -64.21 -35.72
C GLU A 321 65.93 -64.15 -37.18
N ALA A 322 65.00 -64.97 -37.67
CA ALA A 322 64.38 -64.81 -38.98
C ALA A 322 63.39 -63.63 -39.00
N ASP A 323 62.69 -63.32 -37.91
CA ASP A 323 61.80 -62.16 -37.80
C ASP A 323 62.57 -60.86 -37.51
N ILE A 324 63.70 -60.92 -36.78
CA ILE A 324 64.63 -59.81 -36.57
C ILE A 324 65.51 -59.61 -37.81
N ALA A 325 65.96 -60.66 -38.51
CA ALA A 325 66.63 -60.53 -39.81
C ALA A 325 65.65 -60.16 -40.92
N ALA A 326 64.36 -60.56 -40.88
CA ALA A 326 63.34 -60.04 -41.79
C ALA A 326 63.01 -58.58 -41.48
N CYS A 327 63.00 -58.14 -40.22
CA CYS A 327 62.82 -56.72 -39.85
C CYS A 327 64.08 -55.85 -40.07
N TRP A 328 65.28 -56.42 -39.98
CA TRP A 328 66.54 -55.72 -40.29
C TRP A 328 66.93 -55.77 -41.77
N LEU A 329 66.61 -56.85 -42.52
CA LEU A 329 66.72 -56.86 -43.99
C LEU A 329 65.61 -56.05 -44.64
N HIS A 330 64.42 -55.86 -44.08
CA HIS A 330 63.46 -54.88 -44.62
C HIS A 330 63.89 -53.43 -44.35
N ARG A 331 64.65 -53.18 -43.27
CA ARG A 331 65.17 -51.87 -42.87
C ARG A 331 66.53 -51.51 -43.48
N ILE A 332 67.34 -52.50 -43.89
CA ILE A 332 68.59 -52.28 -44.65
C ILE A 332 68.32 -52.37 -46.17
N ARG A 333 67.35 -53.17 -46.64
CA ARG A 333 66.94 -53.19 -48.06
C ARG A 333 66.05 -52.00 -48.47
N SER A 334 65.48 -51.25 -47.52
CA SER A 334 64.89 -49.92 -47.78
C SER A 334 65.88 -48.76 -47.62
N HIS A 335 67.05 -48.97 -47.01
CA HIS A 335 68.09 -47.94 -46.81
C HIS A 335 69.30 -48.12 -47.76
N MET A 336 69.46 -49.29 -48.40
CA MET A 336 70.47 -49.59 -49.44
C MET A 336 69.86 -49.80 -50.85
N ARG A 337 68.61 -49.33 -51.08
CA ARG A 337 68.06 -49.02 -52.42
C ARG A 337 67.77 -47.52 -52.58
N GLY A 338 68.40 -46.70 -51.74
CA GLY A 338 68.32 -45.23 -51.77
C GLY A 338 69.64 -44.53 -52.12
N VAL A 339 70.69 -45.27 -52.48
CA VAL A 339 71.98 -44.67 -52.90
C VAL A 339 72.62 -45.58 -53.96
N LEU A 340 72.06 -45.54 -55.17
CA LEU A 340 72.71 -45.65 -56.49
C LEU A 340 71.61 -46.00 -57.52
N LEU A 341 71.35 -45.06 -58.44
CA LEU A 341 70.22 -44.95 -59.38
C LEU A 341 68.96 -44.38 -58.69
N GLY A 342 68.70 -43.07 -58.67
CA GLY A 342 68.99 -42.11 -59.71
C GLY A 342 68.12 -42.40 -60.94
N VAL A 343 67.09 -41.56 -61.08
CA VAL A 343 66.30 -41.30 -62.31
C VAL A 343 64.91 -41.95 -62.41
N ALA A 344 63.92 -41.04 -62.43
CA ALA A 344 62.62 -41.06 -63.12
C ALA A 344 61.41 -41.78 -62.50
N ASP A 345 60.44 -40.92 -62.14
CA ASP A 345 59.02 -40.99 -62.49
C ASP A 345 58.22 -42.24 -62.12
N THR A 346 57.25 -42.09 -61.21
CA THR A 346 55.85 -41.78 -61.58
C THR A 346 54.88 -41.96 -60.39
N VAL A 347 53.92 -41.03 -60.33
CA VAL A 347 52.50 -41.23 -59.96
C VAL A 347 52.11 -41.29 -58.47
N PHE A 348 51.55 -40.14 -58.07
CA PHE A 348 50.34 -39.92 -57.24
C PHE A 348 50.22 -40.58 -55.86
N GLY A 349 50.00 -39.71 -54.86
CA GLY A 349 48.72 -39.78 -54.14
C GLY A 349 48.80 -39.72 -52.62
N TYR A 350 48.50 -38.53 -52.09
CA TYR A 350 47.87 -38.25 -50.80
C TYR A 350 48.65 -38.54 -49.50
N ASN A 351 48.95 -37.46 -48.76
CA ASN A 351 48.53 -37.40 -47.36
C ASN A 351 48.49 -35.97 -46.82
N LEU A 352 47.26 -35.43 -46.81
CA LEU A 352 46.86 -34.19 -46.17
C LEU A 352 46.28 -34.55 -44.79
N TRP A 353 47.11 -34.59 -43.73
CA TRP A 353 46.60 -34.71 -42.35
C TRP A 353 47.43 -33.96 -41.30
N PHE A 354 48.38 -33.11 -41.73
CA PHE A 354 49.29 -32.40 -40.83
C PHE A 354 48.71 -31.09 -40.21
N VAL A 355 47.39 -30.89 -40.22
CA VAL A 355 46.74 -29.64 -39.75
C VAL A 355 45.99 -29.81 -38.41
N ARG A 356 46.04 -30.96 -37.74
CA ARG A 356 45.45 -31.13 -36.40
C ARG A 356 46.43 -31.48 -35.28
N LEU A 357 47.67 -30.99 -35.39
CA LEU A 357 48.69 -31.08 -34.33
C LEU A 357 48.94 -29.74 -33.59
N ILE A 358 48.15 -28.69 -33.84
CA ILE A 358 48.33 -27.36 -33.22
C ILE A 358 47.33 -27.01 -32.11
N GLU A 359 46.30 -27.80 -31.81
CA GLU A 359 45.30 -27.42 -30.78
C GLU A 359 45.23 -28.27 -29.50
N SER A 360 46.00 -29.37 -29.36
CA SER A 360 45.93 -30.21 -28.15
C SER A 360 47.01 -29.93 -27.09
N ILE A 361 47.83 -28.88 -27.26
CA ILE A 361 48.88 -28.47 -26.31
C ILE A 361 48.42 -27.32 -25.37
N ALA A 362 47.17 -26.83 -25.50
CA ALA A 362 46.71 -25.63 -24.77
C ALA A 362 45.71 -25.83 -23.62
N MET A 363 45.23 -27.05 -23.28
CA MET A 363 44.26 -27.20 -22.16
C MET A 363 44.40 -28.49 -21.33
N ARG A 364 45.56 -28.71 -20.71
CA ARG A 364 45.66 -29.61 -19.54
C ARG A 364 46.80 -29.28 -18.58
N LYS A 365 46.92 -27.99 -18.23
CA LYS A 365 47.82 -27.49 -17.19
C LYS A 365 47.06 -26.58 -16.23
N ARG A 366 46.16 -27.16 -15.39
CA ARG A 366 45.73 -26.62 -14.08
C ARG A 366 44.67 -27.50 -13.37
N SER A 367 45.14 -28.62 -12.82
CA SER A 367 44.67 -29.27 -11.60
C SER A 367 45.86 -30.14 -11.15
N LEU A 368 46.38 -30.18 -9.93
CA LEU A 368 45.97 -29.69 -8.63
C LEU A 368 47.21 -29.85 -7.72
N ILE A 369 47.75 -28.73 -7.23
CA ILE A 369 48.70 -28.57 -6.12
C ILE A 369 48.28 -27.18 -5.58
N LYS A 370 47.72 -26.94 -4.40
CA LYS A 370 47.82 -27.56 -3.08
C LYS A 370 46.57 -27.18 -2.25
N ARG A 371 46.12 -28.10 -1.40
CA ARG A 371 45.74 -27.75 -0.02
C ARG A 371 47.04 -27.57 0.75
N THR A 372 47.31 -26.33 1.15
CA THR A 372 47.99 -25.85 2.37
C THR A 372 47.90 -24.34 2.30
#